data_AF-A0A2G6YBA0-F1
#
_entry.id   AF-A0A2G6YBA0-F1
#
_cell.length_a   1.000
_cell.length_b   1.000
_cell.length_c   1.000
_cell.angle_alpha   90.00
_cell.angle_beta   90.00
_cell.angle_gamma   90.00
#
_symmetry.space_group_name_H-M   'P 1'
#
loop_
_entity.id
_entity.type
_entity.pdbx_description
1 polymer ?
#
loop_
_entity_poly.entity_id
_entity_poly.type
_entity_poly.pdbx_seq_one_letter_code
_entity_poly.pdbx_strand_id
1 'polypeptide(L)'
;METLSVHKWTKRHELQCARAWVVAAAAIVSVGAVHAQTDPFLGQLMPIANSFCPKGWVVANGQTMSIAQNQALFALLGTTYGGNGASTFAVPDLRGRVAVHEGQGPGLSPLTRGQTLGQEEIRLSASNMPEHSHSQTFSASTSVATHSAPASGRQLAHAQNAGIYADAGGAATTWAAGNTGVTGSGAPLDIRNPITVITWCIATTGTFPPRP
;
A
#
# COMPACT_ATOMS: atom_id res chain seq x y z
N MET A 1 18.87 40.17 102.03
CA MET A 1 17.46 40.28 101.59
C MET A 1 17.39 41.44 100.63
N GLU A 2 17.87 41.26 99.41
CA GLU A 2 17.04 40.89 98.24
C GLU A 2 15.98 41.96 97.94
N THR A 3 16.21 42.77 96.91
CA THR A 3 15.46 42.69 95.63
C THR A 3 16.03 43.71 94.63
N LEU A 4 16.19 43.22 93.40
CA LEU A 4 16.96 43.77 92.28
C LEU A 4 16.07 44.60 91.34
N SER A 5 16.63 45.73 90.86
CA SER A 5 16.84 46.07 89.43
C SER A 5 15.60 46.38 88.56
N VAL A 6 15.60 47.24 87.53
CA VAL A 6 16.64 47.62 86.56
C VAL A 6 16.31 49.02 86.01
N HIS A 7 17.35 49.84 85.85
CA HIS A 7 17.40 51.10 85.10
C HIS A 7 17.13 50.87 83.60
N LYS A 8 16.22 51.62 82.96
CA LYS A 8 16.13 51.68 81.49
C LYS A 8 16.40 53.09 80.99
N TRP A 9 17.63 53.31 80.51
CA TRP A 9 18.03 54.46 79.72
C TRP A 9 18.62 53.99 78.37
N THR A 10 17.90 54.32 77.31
CA THR A 10 18.30 54.56 75.90
C THR A 10 19.35 53.68 75.19
N LYS A 11 18.99 53.16 74.00
CA LYS A 11 19.65 53.26 72.67
C LYS A 11 19.20 52.06 71.82
N ARG A 12 18.43 52.28 70.74
CA ARG A 12 18.83 52.32 69.33
C ARG A 12 19.67 51.11 68.86
N HIS A 13 19.20 50.53 67.75
CA HIS A 13 19.84 49.62 66.79
C HIS A 13 19.70 48.10 66.98
N GLU A 14 19.04 47.53 65.96
CA GLU A 14 19.36 46.28 65.27
C GLU A 14 18.88 44.95 65.85
N LEU A 15 18.00 44.29 65.07
CA LEU A 15 17.93 42.85 64.75
C LEU A 15 16.56 42.61 64.09
N GLN A 16 16.50 42.62 62.76
CA GLN A 16 16.35 41.39 61.97
C GLN A 16 15.09 40.58 62.34
N CYS A 17 13.98 40.86 61.67
CA CYS A 17 12.97 39.84 61.39
C CYS A 17 12.55 39.98 59.94
N ALA A 18 13.19 39.13 59.13
CA ALA A 18 13.00 38.98 57.71
C ALA A 18 11.52 38.74 57.37
N ARG A 19 11.00 39.56 56.46
CA ARG A 19 9.89 39.19 55.57
C ARG A 19 10.34 39.44 54.14
N ALA A 20 11.36 38.70 53.73
CA ALA A 20 11.62 38.46 52.32
C ALA A 20 10.52 37.49 51.85
N TRP A 21 9.50 38.02 51.17
CA TRP A 21 8.63 37.20 50.35
C TRP A 21 9.47 36.67 49.19
N VAL A 22 9.96 35.45 49.34
CA VAL A 22 10.56 34.69 48.25
C VAL A 22 9.44 34.40 47.25
N VAL A 23 9.33 35.23 46.23
CA VAL A 23 8.67 34.82 44.99
C VAL A 23 9.60 33.80 44.36
N ALA A 24 9.36 32.53 44.65
CA ALA A 24 9.93 31.44 43.88
C ALA A 24 9.31 31.53 42.48
N ALA A 25 9.97 32.25 41.57
CA ALA A 25 9.72 32.12 40.16
C ALA A 25 10.08 30.68 39.79
N ALA A 26 9.08 29.80 39.76
CA ALA A 26 9.20 28.51 39.13
C ALA A 26 9.57 28.79 37.67
N ALA A 27 10.84 28.63 37.33
CA ALA A 27 11.27 28.53 35.95
C ALA A 27 10.58 27.28 35.41
N ILE A 28 9.42 27.47 34.78
CA ILE A 28 8.82 26.46 33.91
C ILE A 28 9.82 26.32 32.77
N VAL A 29 10.74 25.37 32.92
CA VAL A 29 11.48 24.86 31.77
C VAL A 29 10.39 24.32 30.87
N SER A 30 10.10 25.04 29.79
CA SER A 30 9.31 24.48 28.70
C SER A 30 10.08 23.25 28.25
N VAL A 31 9.64 22.07 28.67
CA VAL A 31 10.07 20.84 28.04
C VAL A 31 9.62 21.02 26.60
N GLY A 32 10.56 21.27 25.69
CA GLY A 32 10.24 21.38 24.27
C GLY A 32 9.42 20.15 23.93
N ALA A 33 8.30 20.35 23.22
CA ALA A 33 7.49 19.22 22.77
C ALA A 33 8.44 18.22 22.10
N VAL A 34 8.49 17.00 22.64
CA VAL A 34 9.25 15.90 22.03
C VAL A 34 8.48 15.54 20.77
N HIS A 35 8.78 16.25 19.68
CA HIS A 35 8.38 15.85 18.35
C HIS A 35 9.26 14.66 17.96
N ALA A 36 8.64 13.62 17.38
CA ALA A 36 9.37 12.45 16.88
C ALA A 36 10.44 12.80 15.81
N GLN A 37 10.42 14.04 15.31
CA GLN A 37 11.49 14.62 14.50
C GLN A 37 11.42 16.16 14.54
N THR A 38 12.43 16.83 15.12
CA THR A 38 12.48 18.30 15.22
C THR A 38 12.82 18.98 13.89
N ASP A 39 13.60 18.32 13.03
CA ASP A 39 13.91 18.76 11.67
C ASP A 39 14.07 17.54 10.74
N PRO A 40 13.32 17.44 9.63
CA PRO A 40 13.50 16.38 8.67
C PRO A 40 14.81 16.49 7.89
N PHE A 41 15.29 15.36 7.39
CA PHE A 41 16.20 15.42 6.26
C PHE A 41 15.43 15.88 5.03
N LEU A 42 16.06 16.74 4.24
CA LEU A 42 15.49 17.17 2.97
C LEU A 42 15.23 15.95 2.07
N GLY A 43 14.03 15.86 1.49
CA GLY A 43 13.62 14.71 0.67
C GLY A 43 13.16 13.48 1.47
N GLN A 44 13.10 13.54 2.79
CA GLN A 44 12.53 12.47 3.61
C GLN A 44 11.04 12.27 3.32
N LEU A 45 10.60 11.02 3.30
CA LEU A 45 9.19 10.63 3.23
C LEU A 45 8.61 10.41 4.62
N MET A 46 7.39 10.91 4.84
CA MET A 46 6.63 10.75 6.07
C MET A 46 5.20 10.30 5.75
N PRO A 47 4.74 9.15 6.27
CA PRO A 47 3.34 8.79 6.27
C PRO A 47 2.59 9.60 7.34
N ILE A 48 1.40 10.09 7.01
CA ILE A 48 0.57 10.86 7.93
C ILE A 48 -0.91 10.50 7.76
N ALA A 49 -1.64 10.44 8.87
CA ALA A 49 -3.06 10.05 8.89
C ALA A 49 -4.02 11.19 8.50
N ASN A 50 -3.52 12.42 8.36
CA ASN A 50 -4.33 13.56 7.93
C ASN A 50 -4.38 13.67 6.38
N SER A 51 -5.22 14.56 5.87
CA SER A 51 -5.41 14.76 4.42
C SER A 51 -4.47 15.81 3.80
N PHE A 52 -3.52 16.35 4.56
CA PHE A 52 -2.66 17.45 4.12
C PHE A 52 -1.26 17.38 4.70
N CYS A 53 -0.28 17.84 3.94
CA CYS A 53 1.09 17.94 4.43
C CYS A 53 1.30 19.25 5.22
N PRO A 54 2.00 19.22 6.36
CA PRO A 54 2.33 20.42 7.11
C PRO A 54 3.29 21.33 6.32
N LYS A 55 3.46 22.59 6.77
CA LYS A 55 4.41 23.53 6.14
C LYS A 55 5.82 22.91 6.08
N GLY A 56 6.49 23.10 4.95
CA GLY A 56 7.81 22.50 4.69
C GLY A 56 7.74 21.09 4.09
N TRP A 57 6.54 20.62 3.77
CA TRP A 57 6.28 19.34 3.14
C TRP A 57 5.30 19.50 1.99
N VAL A 58 5.38 18.61 1.02
CA VAL A 58 4.40 18.51 -0.08
C VAL A 58 3.94 17.06 -0.23
N VAL A 59 2.74 16.87 -0.79
CA VAL A 59 2.20 15.53 -1.02
C VAL A 59 3.05 14.80 -2.07
N ALA A 60 3.40 13.54 -1.81
CA ALA A 60 4.10 12.65 -2.72
C ALA A 60 3.11 12.04 -3.75
N ASN A 61 2.62 12.89 -4.66
CA ASN A 61 1.61 12.58 -5.67
C ASN A 61 2.12 12.71 -7.12
N GLY A 62 3.44 12.73 -7.34
CA GLY A 62 4.02 12.89 -8.67
C GLY A 62 4.01 14.32 -9.22
N GLN A 63 3.66 15.33 -8.42
CA GLN A 63 3.63 16.72 -8.90
C GLN A 63 5.01 17.21 -9.36
N THR A 64 5.03 18.02 -10.41
CA THR A 64 6.23 18.69 -10.90
C THR A 64 6.51 19.96 -10.09
N MET A 65 7.77 20.19 -9.74
CA MET A 65 8.25 21.34 -8.98
C MET A 65 9.30 22.11 -9.77
N SER A 66 9.36 23.42 -9.56
CA SER A 66 10.40 24.28 -10.13
C SER A 66 11.76 24.00 -9.47
N ILE A 67 12.77 23.76 -10.31
CA ILE A 67 14.17 23.61 -9.85
C ILE A 67 14.67 24.91 -9.23
N ALA A 68 14.32 26.07 -9.79
CA ALA A 68 14.79 27.37 -9.32
C ALA A 68 14.39 27.64 -7.85
N GLN A 69 13.25 27.10 -7.40
CA GLN A 69 12.75 27.28 -6.04
C GLN A 69 13.14 26.14 -5.09
N ASN A 70 13.59 25.00 -5.62
CA ASN A 70 13.84 23.77 -4.84
C ASN A 70 15.18 23.13 -5.21
N GLN A 71 16.22 23.95 -5.40
CA GLN A 71 17.54 23.51 -5.87
C GLN A 71 18.13 22.39 -5.01
N ALA A 72 18.01 22.51 -3.68
CA ALA A 72 18.53 21.51 -2.75
C ALA A 72 17.79 20.17 -2.85
N LEU A 73 16.47 20.18 -3.06
CA LEU A 73 15.69 18.95 -3.24
C LEU A 73 15.98 18.31 -4.60
N PHE A 74 16.13 19.13 -5.64
CA PHE A 74 16.55 18.65 -6.96
C PHE A 74 17.94 18.00 -6.93
N ALA A 75 18.88 18.53 -6.14
CA ALA A 75 20.21 17.93 -5.99
C ALA A 75 20.18 16.52 -5.37
N LEU A 76 19.09 16.14 -4.69
CA LEU A 76 18.88 14.81 -4.11
C LEU A 76 18.09 13.87 -5.04
N LEU A 77 17.02 14.38 -5.65
CA LEU A 77 16.08 13.55 -6.44
C LEU A 77 16.41 13.50 -7.92
N GLY A 78 17.11 14.52 -8.45
CA GLY A 78 17.32 14.71 -9.87
C GLY A 78 16.00 14.64 -10.64
N THR A 79 16.00 13.91 -11.75
CA THR A 79 14.81 13.63 -12.58
C THR A 79 14.27 12.21 -12.37
N THR A 80 14.63 11.54 -11.28
CA THR A 80 14.28 10.12 -11.06
C THR A 80 12.77 9.86 -11.12
N TYR A 81 11.94 10.81 -10.71
CA TYR A 81 10.48 10.69 -10.73
C TYR A 81 9.82 11.49 -11.86
N GLY A 82 10.60 12.12 -12.76
CA GLY A 82 10.12 12.91 -13.89
C GLY A 82 10.58 14.38 -13.88
N GLY A 83 9.96 15.17 -14.76
CA GLY A 83 10.36 16.54 -15.08
C GLY A 83 11.40 16.62 -16.20
N ASN A 84 11.76 17.83 -16.61
CA ASN A 84 12.64 18.06 -17.76
C ASN A 84 14.13 18.21 -17.39
N GLY A 85 14.46 18.25 -16.09
CA GLY A 85 15.84 18.38 -15.60
C GLY A 85 16.50 19.74 -15.84
N ALA A 86 15.83 20.65 -16.55
CA ALA A 86 16.34 21.99 -16.87
C ALA A 86 15.64 23.07 -16.03
N SER A 87 14.31 23.03 -15.96
CA SER A 87 13.49 23.96 -15.16
C SER A 87 12.60 23.26 -14.14
N THR A 88 12.35 21.96 -14.32
CA THR A 88 11.42 21.19 -13.49
C THR A 88 11.94 19.79 -13.17
N PHE A 89 11.52 19.28 -12.02
CA PHE A 89 11.65 17.88 -11.61
C PHE A 89 10.34 17.44 -10.96
N ALA A 90 10.16 16.15 -10.69
CA ALA A 90 8.98 15.65 -9.99
C ALA A 90 9.32 14.99 -8.66
N VAL A 91 8.38 15.03 -7.72
CA VAL A 91 8.42 14.23 -6.49
C VAL A 91 7.89 12.82 -6.75
N PRO A 92 8.12 11.83 -5.86
CA PRO A 92 7.53 10.50 -6.01
C PRO A 92 6.00 10.54 -6.10
N ASP A 93 5.41 9.61 -6.85
CA ASP A 93 3.97 9.36 -6.85
C ASP A 93 3.68 8.08 -6.07
N LEU A 94 3.10 8.20 -4.87
CA LEU A 94 2.76 7.07 -4.00
C LEU A 94 1.25 6.76 -3.99
N ARG A 95 0.46 7.39 -4.87
CA ARG A 95 -0.98 7.11 -4.98
C ARG A 95 -1.19 5.72 -5.57
N GLY A 96 -1.93 4.86 -4.86
CA GLY A 96 -2.17 3.47 -5.26
C GLY A 96 -0.92 2.58 -5.23
N ARG A 97 0.16 3.02 -4.58
CA ARG A 97 1.44 2.30 -4.59
C ARG A 97 1.92 1.97 -3.19
N VAL A 98 2.65 0.86 -3.10
CA VAL A 98 3.38 0.45 -1.91
C VAL A 98 4.85 0.80 -2.10
N ALA A 99 5.42 1.52 -1.14
CA ALA A 99 6.85 1.82 -1.15
C ALA A 99 7.66 0.55 -0.86
N VAL A 100 8.66 0.26 -1.69
CA VAL A 100 9.58 -0.86 -1.54
C VAL A 100 11.02 -0.36 -1.60
N HIS A 101 11.94 -1.07 -0.95
CA HIS A 101 13.35 -0.72 -0.96
C HIS A 101 13.97 -1.00 -2.33
N GLU A 102 14.96 -0.19 -2.72
CA GLU A 102 15.74 -0.41 -3.94
C GLU A 102 16.79 -1.52 -3.75
N GLY A 103 17.33 -2.03 -4.84
CA GLY A 103 18.39 -3.04 -4.83
C GLY A 103 17.88 -4.46 -5.08
N GLN A 104 18.76 -5.43 -4.82
CA GLN A 104 18.51 -6.83 -5.05
C GLN A 104 18.76 -7.61 -3.75
N GLY A 105 17.70 -8.24 -3.22
CA GLY A 105 17.82 -9.20 -2.11
C GLY A 105 17.97 -10.64 -2.63
N PRO A 106 18.46 -11.58 -1.79
CA PRO A 106 18.51 -13.00 -2.16
C PRO A 106 17.13 -13.52 -2.58
N GLY A 107 17.03 -14.07 -3.79
CA GLY A 107 15.77 -14.56 -4.35
C GLY A 107 14.78 -13.49 -4.81
N LEU A 108 15.16 -12.21 -4.78
CA LEU A 108 14.33 -11.10 -5.24
C LEU A 108 14.82 -10.54 -6.59
N SER A 109 13.89 -9.96 -7.34
CA SER A 109 14.22 -9.20 -8.55
C SER A 109 14.95 -7.90 -8.20
N PRO A 110 15.90 -7.44 -9.02
CA PRO A 110 16.54 -6.15 -8.82
C PRO A 110 15.55 -5.01 -9.06
N LEU A 111 15.47 -4.08 -8.12
CA LEU A 111 14.64 -2.88 -8.21
C LEU A 111 15.50 -1.63 -8.23
N THR A 112 15.19 -0.71 -9.14
CA THR A 112 15.88 0.59 -9.21
C THR A 112 14.99 1.69 -8.68
N ARG A 113 15.55 2.67 -7.97
CA ARG A 113 14.79 3.84 -7.49
C ARG A 113 14.04 4.54 -8.63
N GLY A 114 12.78 4.90 -8.38
CA GLY A 114 11.90 5.52 -9.37
C GLY A 114 11.21 4.55 -10.33
N GLN A 115 11.60 3.27 -10.32
CA GLN A 115 10.94 2.26 -11.13
C GLN A 115 9.50 2.07 -10.67
N THR A 116 8.58 2.04 -11.64
CA THR A 116 7.15 1.87 -11.40
C THR A 116 6.74 0.47 -11.84
N LEU A 117 6.29 -0.36 -10.90
CA LEU A 117 5.91 -1.76 -11.11
C LEU A 117 4.58 -2.10 -10.43
N GLY A 118 4.07 -3.29 -10.71
CA GLY A 118 2.83 -3.82 -10.14
C GLY A 118 1.59 -3.46 -10.95
N GLN A 119 0.49 -4.13 -10.63
CA GLN A 119 -0.84 -3.90 -11.21
C GLN A 119 -1.87 -3.98 -10.07
N GLU A 120 -2.93 -3.16 -10.14
CA GLU A 120 -4.05 -3.25 -9.20
C GLU A 120 -5.03 -4.37 -9.60
N GLU A 121 -5.14 -4.62 -10.91
CA GLU A 121 -5.99 -5.67 -11.46
C GLU A 121 -5.20 -6.53 -12.44
N ILE A 122 -5.48 -7.83 -12.45
CA ILE A 122 -4.97 -8.77 -13.45
C ILE A 122 -6.14 -9.37 -14.24
N ARG A 123 -5.98 -9.49 -15.56
CA ARG A 123 -6.94 -10.22 -16.39
C ARG A 123 -6.57 -11.69 -16.44
N LEU A 124 -7.46 -12.55 -15.96
CA LEU A 124 -7.30 -13.98 -16.12
C LEU A 124 -7.59 -14.37 -17.57
N SER A 125 -6.55 -14.81 -18.26
CA SER A 125 -6.66 -15.39 -19.59
C SER A 125 -6.54 -16.92 -19.52
N ALA A 126 -6.91 -17.62 -20.59
CA ALA A 126 -6.73 -19.07 -20.67
C ALA A 126 -5.27 -19.50 -20.45
N SER A 127 -4.29 -18.66 -20.79
CA SER A 127 -2.87 -18.94 -20.54
C SER A 127 -2.43 -18.70 -19.09
N ASN A 128 -3.27 -18.09 -18.25
CA ASN A 128 -2.99 -17.85 -16.83
C ASN A 128 -3.87 -18.69 -15.89
N MET A 129 -4.70 -19.58 -16.43
CA MET A 129 -5.43 -20.58 -15.67
C MET A 129 -4.75 -21.95 -15.80
N PRO A 130 -4.82 -22.82 -14.77
CA PRO A 130 -4.41 -24.21 -14.92
C PRO A 130 -5.10 -24.85 -16.13
N GLU A 131 -4.33 -25.62 -16.90
CA GLU A 131 -4.89 -26.41 -17.99
C GLU A 131 -5.93 -27.37 -17.42
N HIS A 132 -7.13 -27.30 -17.96
CA HIS A 132 -8.21 -28.21 -17.63
C HIS A 132 -9.00 -28.49 -18.90
N SER A 133 -9.59 -29.67 -18.97
CA SER A 133 -10.49 -30.05 -20.05
C SER A 133 -11.64 -30.89 -19.50
N HIS A 134 -12.77 -30.82 -20.17
CA HIS A 134 -13.88 -31.73 -19.94
C HIS A 134 -13.96 -32.65 -21.15
N SER A 135 -13.51 -33.89 -20.99
CA SER A 135 -13.76 -34.93 -21.99
C SER A 135 -15.20 -35.42 -21.83
N GLN A 136 -15.94 -35.41 -22.94
CA GLN A 136 -17.24 -36.07 -23.01
C GLN A 136 -17.08 -37.29 -23.90
N THR A 137 -17.38 -38.46 -23.34
CA THR A 137 -17.48 -39.70 -24.11
C THR A 137 -18.95 -39.95 -24.39
N PHE A 138 -19.34 -39.84 -25.65
CA PHE A 138 -20.64 -40.27 -26.12
C PHE A 138 -20.50 -41.67 -26.73
N SER A 139 -21.41 -42.56 -26.38
CA SER A 139 -21.54 -43.87 -27.00
C SER A 139 -22.80 -43.88 -27.86
N ALA A 140 -22.65 -44.38 -29.08
CA ALA A 140 -23.77 -44.66 -29.97
C ALA A 140 -23.71 -46.14 -30.38
N SER A 141 -24.88 -46.72 -30.60
CA SER A 141 -25.05 -48.09 -31.07
C SER A 141 -25.31 -48.11 -32.56
N THR A 142 -24.76 -49.09 -33.27
CA THR A 142 -25.17 -49.42 -34.64
C THR A 142 -26.45 -50.25 -34.68
N SER A 143 -26.98 -50.66 -33.52
CA SER A 143 -28.28 -51.32 -33.43
C SER A 143 -29.40 -50.37 -33.84
N VAL A 144 -30.50 -50.95 -34.32
CA VAL A 144 -31.66 -50.20 -34.77
C VAL A 144 -32.37 -49.53 -33.60
N ALA A 145 -32.78 -48.28 -33.75
CA ALA A 145 -33.46 -47.51 -32.71
C ALA A 145 -34.83 -48.10 -32.37
N THR A 146 -35.11 -48.23 -31.07
CA THR A 146 -36.38 -48.74 -30.52
C THR A 146 -37.21 -47.67 -29.83
N HIS A 147 -36.63 -46.47 -29.63
CA HIS A 147 -37.23 -45.38 -28.88
C HIS A 147 -37.05 -44.04 -29.60
N SER A 148 -38.06 -43.17 -29.54
CA SER A 148 -38.04 -41.82 -30.12
C SER A 148 -37.62 -40.74 -29.14
N ALA A 149 -37.59 -41.03 -27.84
CA ALA A 149 -37.29 -40.06 -26.78
C ALA A 149 -36.09 -40.48 -25.91
N PRO A 150 -35.26 -39.52 -25.47
CA PRO A 150 -34.18 -39.78 -24.53
C PRO A 150 -34.73 -40.21 -23.18
N ALA A 151 -34.01 -41.12 -22.50
CA ALA A 151 -34.28 -41.50 -21.11
C ALA A 151 -32.98 -42.01 -20.46
N SER A 152 -32.97 -42.11 -19.13
CA SER A 152 -31.86 -42.76 -18.42
C SER A 152 -31.65 -44.18 -18.93
N GLY A 153 -30.40 -44.55 -19.20
CA GLY A 153 -30.05 -45.86 -19.75
C GLY A 153 -30.33 -46.02 -21.25
N ARG A 154 -30.64 -44.96 -22.00
CA ARG A 154 -30.71 -44.98 -23.47
C ARG A 154 -29.51 -44.29 -24.11
N GLN A 155 -29.09 -44.78 -25.27
CA GLN A 155 -28.03 -44.21 -26.10
C GLN A 155 -28.52 -43.93 -27.53
N LEU A 156 -27.81 -43.09 -28.27
CA LEU A 156 -28.08 -42.86 -29.70
C LEU A 156 -27.91 -44.17 -30.48
N ALA A 157 -28.73 -44.38 -31.50
CA ALA A 157 -28.79 -45.62 -32.25
C ALA A 157 -28.99 -45.37 -33.76
N HIS A 158 -28.90 -46.41 -34.59
CA HIS A 158 -29.21 -46.31 -36.01
C HIS A 158 -30.70 -46.00 -36.18
N ALA A 159 -31.00 -44.79 -36.70
CA ALA A 159 -32.36 -44.30 -36.79
C ALA A 159 -33.29 -45.26 -37.56
N GLN A 160 -34.49 -45.47 -37.04
CA GLN A 160 -35.53 -46.26 -37.69
C GLN A 160 -36.88 -45.61 -37.43
N ASN A 161 -37.60 -45.32 -38.52
CA ASN A 161 -38.87 -44.59 -38.46
C ASN A 161 -38.69 -43.26 -37.68
N ALA A 162 -39.46 -43.03 -36.61
CA ALA A 162 -39.31 -41.87 -35.72
C ALA A 162 -38.36 -42.10 -34.53
N GLY A 163 -37.69 -43.26 -34.46
CA GLY A 163 -36.79 -43.64 -33.37
C GLY A 163 -35.34 -43.21 -33.63
N ILE A 164 -34.67 -42.71 -32.60
CA ILE A 164 -33.23 -42.36 -32.61
C ILE A 164 -32.45 -42.87 -31.39
N TYR A 165 -33.13 -43.52 -30.44
CA TYR A 165 -32.55 -44.08 -29.22
C TYR A 165 -32.77 -45.59 -29.11
N ALA A 166 -31.86 -46.29 -28.45
CA ALA A 166 -32.01 -47.67 -28.00
C ALA A 166 -31.51 -47.80 -26.55
N ASP A 167 -31.86 -48.88 -25.86
CA ASP A 167 -31.32 -49.16 -24.53
C ASP A 167 -29.78 -49.31 -24.58
N ALA A 168 -29.11 -48.88 -23.52
CA ALA A 168 -27.67 -48.94 -23.40
C ALA A 168 -27.21 -50.41 -23.33
N GLY A 169 -26.35 -50.80 -24.26
CA GLY A 169 -25.88 -52.16 -24.44
C GLY A 169 -25.49 -52.47 -25.90
N GLY A 170 -24.64 -53.48 -26.12
CA GLY A 170 -24.16 -53.89 -27.45
C GLY A 170 -22.83 -53.26 -27.88
N ALA A 171 -22.43 -53.51 -29.14
CA ALA A 171 -21.19 -52.96 -29.72
C ALA A 171 -21.30 -51.44 -29.88
N ALA A 172 -20.82 -50.71 -28.87
CA ALA A 172 -20.76 -49.26 -28.91
C ALA A 172 -19.64 -48.81 -29.84
N THR A 173 -19.96 -47.96 -30.80
CA THR A 173 -18.96 -47.20 -31.53
C THR A 173 -18.66 -45.93 -30.76
N THR A 174 -17.39 -45.71 -30.41
CA THR A 174 -16.92 -44.47 -29.79
C THR A 174 -17.16 -43.32 -30.75
N TRP A 175 -17.95 -42.34 -30.33
CA TRP A 175 -18.10 -41.09 -31.06
C TRP A 175 -16.80 -40.27 -30.97
N ALA A 176 -16.53 -39.41 -31.96
CA ALA A 176 -15.36 -38.54 -31.91
C ALA A 176 -15.39 -37.72 -30.61
N ALA A 177 -14.26 -37.69 -29.89
CA ALA A 177 -14.15 -36.93 -28.66
C ALA A 177 -14.42 -35.45 -28.95
N GLY A 178 -15.44 -34.88 -28.31
CA GLY A 178 -15.70 -33.44 -28.31
C GLY A 178 -15.10 -32.81 -27.06
N ASN A 179 -14.55 -31.61 -27.19
CA ASN A 179 -14.23 -30.77 -26.05
C ASN A 179 -15.34 -29.73 -25.85
N THR A 180 -15.58 -29.34 -24.60
CA THR A 180 -16.26 -28.07 -24.35
C THR A 180 -15.29 -26.96 -24.75
N GLY A 181 -15.75 -25.99 -25.56
CA GLY A 181 -14.92 -24.85 -25.96
C GLY A 181 -14.39 -24.06 -24.75
N VAL A 182 -13.42 -23.18 -25.01
CA VAL A 182 -12.83 -22.32 -23.97
C VAL A 182 -13.92 -21.45 -23.33
N THR A 183 -14.00 -21.46 -22.00
CA THR A 183 -14.91 -20.63 -21.20
C THR A 183 -14.11 -19.67 -20.34
N GLY A 184 -14.61 -18.43 -20.22
CA GLY A 184 -14.02 -17.36 -19.40
C GLY A 184 -14.28 -16.00 -20.03
N SER A 185 -14.81 -15.04 -19.26
CA SER A 185 -15.12 -13.69 -19.77
C SER A 185 -13.91 -12.75 -19.83
N GLY A 186 -12.74 -13.19 -19.35
CA GLY A 186 -11.54 -12.36 -19.26
C GLY A 186 -11.69 -11.14 -18.33
N ALA A 187 -12.68 -11.18 -17.42
CA ALA A 187 -12.92 -10.10 -16.48
C ALA A 187 -11.69 -9.86 -15.60
N PRO A 188 -11.32 -8.59 -15.34
CA PRO A 188 -10.24 -8.28 -14.43
C PRO A 188 -10.59 -8.71 -13.01
N LEU A 189 -9.59 -9.22 -12.30
CA LEU A 189 -9.64 -9.52 -10.87
C LEU A 189 -8.77 -8.50 -10.15
N ASP A 190 -9.32 -7.88 -9.11
CA ASP A 190 -8.56 -7.05 -8.17
C ASP A 190 -7.58 -7.94 -7.38
N ILE A 191 -6.30 -7.59 -7.44
CA ILE A 191 -5.20 -8.32 -6.76
C ILE A 191 -4.56 -7.51 -5.65
N ARG A 192 -5.17 -6.38 -5.26
CA ARG A 192 -4.64 -5.57 -4.16
C ARG A 192 -4.77 -6.32 -2.84
N ASN A 193 -3.70 -6.25 -2.05
CA ASN A 193 -3.77 -6.64 -0.65
C ASN A 193 -4.74 -5.73 0.11
N PRO A 194 -5.25 -6.16 1.28
CA PRO A 194 -5.94 -5.25 2.19
C PRO A 194 -5.01 -4.07 2.53
N ILE A 195 -5.45 -2.86 2.21
CA ILE A 195 -4.66 -1.62 2.40
C ILE A 195 -5.45 -0.57 3.18
N THR A 196 -4.74 0.17 4.02
CA THR A 196 -5.23 1.40 4.64
C THR A 196 -4.59 2.57 3.94
N VAL A 197 -5.42 3.48 3.40
CA VAL A 197 -4.94 4.64 2.65
C VAL A 197 -4.61 5.78 3.61
N ILE A 198 -3.36 6.24 3.57
CA ILE A 198 -2.86 7.40 4.32
C ILE A 198 -2.09 8.32 3.38
N THR A 199 -1.87 9.55 3.80
CA THR A 199 -1.16 10.54 2.98
C THR A 199 0.34 10.34 3.14
N TRP A 200 1.06 10.37 2.02
CA TRP A 200 2.51 10.44 2.01
C TRP A 200 2.96 11.87 1.71
N CYS A 201 3.85 12.38 2.55
CA CYS A 201 4.45 13.69 2.41
C CYS A 201 5.96 13.57 2.20
N ILE A 202 6.53 14.46 1.38
CA ILE A 202 7.98 14.61 1.20
C ILE A 202 8.44 15.97 1.71
N ALA A 203 9.54 15.99 2.46
CA ALA A 203 10.11 17.22 3.02
C ALA A 203 10.74 18.08 1.91
N THR A 204 10.27 19.32 1.77
CA THR A 204 10.84 20.35 0.87
C THR A 204 11.76 21.32 1.60
N THR A 205 11.77 21.26 2.93
CA THR A 205 12.69 21.98 3.81
C THR A 205 13.26 21.02 4.84
N GLY A 206 14.49 21.22 5.28
CA GLY A 206 15.13 20.35 6.27
C GLY A 206 16.65 20.37 6.13
N THR A 207 17.32 19.55 6.94
CA THR A 207 18.78 19.39 6.87
C THR A 207 19.15 18.63 5.61
N PHE A 208 20.09 19.15 4.82
CA PHE A 208 20.61 18.41 3.66
C PHE A 208 21.39 17.18 4.16
N PRO A 209 21.05 15.96 3.70
CA PRO A 209 21.69 14.75 4.20
C PRO A 209 23.16 14.68 3.75
N PRO A 210 24.12 14.41 4.66
CA PRO A 210 25.52 14.24 4.29
C PRO A 210 25.68 12.96 3.47
N ARG A 211 26.54 12.99 2.46
CA ARG A 211 26.96 11.78 1.76
C ARG A 211 28.02 11.06 2.63
N PRO A 212 27.88 9.75 2.87
CA PRO A 212 28.90 8.97 3.57
C PRO A 212 30.21 8.89 2.78
#